data_AF-A0A0A1FGU6-F1
#
_entry.id   AF-A0A0A1FGU6-F1
#
_cell.length_a   1.000
_cell.length_b   1.000
_cell.length_c   1.000
_cell.angle_alpha   90.00
_cell.angle_beta   90.00
_cell.angle_gamma   90.00
#
_symmetry.space_group_name_H-M   'P 1'
#
loop_
_entity.id
_entity.type
_entity.pdbx_description
1 polymer ?
#
loop_
_entity_poly.entity_id
_entity_poly.type
_entity_poly.pdbx_seq_one_letter_code
_entity_poly.pdbx_strand_id
1 'polypeptide(L)'
;MIAFDPIVENPFSRNCHAFPEVSFDHEQVRQLKLDAVFISHFHDDHCSLESLDFLDRQTPIYLYCIFEQLFSMIRALGFEHVHSLKIDMPVQIGAIEVIPRKALDADVDSMFHVKAAGLNILNLVDSWIDPSTLSELAGFAPWDMVLWPFQTMHEIDVIAPSRAVSGAVELPEEWIGQLRALNPRYVVPNSCQFVQEPWSWYNHALFPVTYRQFQQEIETALPTTRVLRLNPSVSVVLDQTSLEPAAPLSWVIPVGDQDVDYQYWPNLKPPATAEIAGRFAPLSVEQTELVMKFCRTGLPEKYRDMELPDDSFFRQPRLWQLTLYGNAGDATHFHYRTDGDSIELVGPTDEPLSWTTEVSLAKCYAALALGESLTSMYVRINDHTFDANGMPSLPLRILSTIP
;
A
#
# COMPACT_ATOMS: atom_id res chain seq x y z
N MET A 1 4.29 -26.34 1.23
CA MET A 1 3.95 -25.08 0.54
C MET A 1 3.90 -23.97 1.56
N ILE A 2 4.58 -22.85 1.31
CA ILE A 2 4.43 -21.63 2.12
C ILE A 2 3.78 -20.53 1.27
N ALA A 3 3.13 -19.56 1.91
CA ALA A 3 2.59 -18.38 1.25
C ALA A 3 3.13 -17.11 1.90
N PHE A 4 3.29 -16.06 1.09
CA PHE A 4 3.63 -14.71 1.53
C PHE A 4 2.42 -13.82 1.25
N ASP A 5 2.03 -13.01 2.24
CA ASP A 5 0.98 -12.00 2.13
C ASP A 5 -0.28 -12.49 1.38
N PRO A 6 -0.91 -13.61 1.80
CA PRO A 6 -1.97 -14.23 1.01
C PRO A 6 -3.24 -13.38 1.05
N ILE A 7 -3.50 -12.65 -0.03
CA ILE A 7 -4.76 -11.98 -0.31
C ILE A 7 -5.56 -12.80 -1.33
N VAL A 8 -6.72 -13.31 -0.89
CA VAL A 8 -7.61 -14.16 -1.71
C VAL A 8 -8.97 -13.49 -1.95
N GLU A 9 -8.93 -12.17 -2.05
CA GLU A 9 -10.07 -11.28 -2.18
C GLU A 9 -9.82 -10.26 -3.29
N ASN A 10 -10.89 -9.89 -4.00
CA ASN A 10 -10.85 -8.82 -4.98
C ASN A 10 -12.27 -8.18 -5.04
N PRO A 11 -12.45 -6.92 -4.60
CA PRO A 11 -11.40 -6.01 -4.16
C PRO A 11 -10.74 -6.46 -2.84
N PHE A 12 -9.47 -6.13 -2.65
CA PHE A 12 -8.70 -6.44 -1.43
C PHE A 12 -8.80 -5.34 -0.38
N SER A 13 -9.32 -4.18 -0.76
CA SER A 13 -9.82 -3.14 0.13
C SER A 13 -11.21 -2.72 -0.32
N ARG A 14 -11.82 -1.67 0.24
CA ARG A 14 -13.20 -1.27 -0.09
C ARG A 14 -13.40 -0.91 -1.56
N ASN A 15 -12.39 -0.31 -2.19
CA ASN A 15 -12.43 0.04 -3.60
C ASN A 15 -11.13 -0.22 -4.36
N CYS A 16 -10.13 -0.87 -3.77
CA CYS A 16 -8.89 -1.23 -4.45
C CYS A 16 -8.99 -2.66 -4.99
N HIS A 17 -8.84 -2.80 -6.30
CA HIS A 17 -8.93 -4.05 -7.04
C HIS A 17 -7.56 -4.43 -7.59
N ALA A 18 -7.25 -5.73 -7.55
CA ALA A 18 -6.03 -6.25 -8.12
C ALA A 18 -5.94 -5.96 -9.63
N PHE A 19 -4.72 -5.63 -10.10
CA PHE A 19 -4.43 -5.40 -11.51
C PHE A 19 -3.21 -6.23 -11.96
N PRO A 20 -3.35 -7.15 -12.94
CA PRO A 20 -4.56 -7.46 -13.71
C PRO A 20 -5.66 -8.15 -12.88
N GLU A 21 -6.88 -8.14 -13.41
CA GLU A 21 -8.06 -8.61 -12.68
C GLU A 21 -7.99 -10.13 -12.40
N VAL A 22 -8.34 -10.50 -11.17
CA VAL A 22 -8.30 -11.87 -10.67
C VAL A 22 -9.51 -12.16 -9.77
N SER A 23 -9.91 -13.42 -9.73
CA SER A 23 -10.85 -13.97 -8.76
C SER A 23 -10.29 -15.27 -8.17
N PHE A 24 -10.93 -15.79 -7.12
CA PHE A 24 -10.40 -16.93 -6.38
C PHE A 24 -11.47 -18.01 -6.20
N ASP A 25 -11.06 -19.28 -6.30
CA ASP A 25 -11.88 -20.41 -5.89
C ASP A 25 -11.70 -20.63 -4.39
N HIS A 26 -12.59 -20.02 -3.60
CA HIS A 26 -12.54 -20.10 -2.15
C HIS A 26 -12.71 -21.51 -1.58
N GLU A 27 -13.39 -22.42 -2.28
CA GLU A 27 -13.51 -23.82 -1.84
C GLU A 27 -12.16 -24.52 -1.95
N GLN A 28 -11.44 -24.30 -3.05
CA GLN A 28 -10.07 -24.81 -3.21
C GLN A 28 -9.09 -24.15 -2.24
N VAL A 29 -9.21 -22.83 -2.00
CA VAL A 29 -8.37 -22.13 -1.01
C VAL A 29 -8.52 -22.77 0.37
N ARG A 30 -9.76 -23.07 0.81
CA ARG A 30 -10.03 -23.75 2.10
C ARG A 30 -9.45 -25.16 2.18
N GLN A 31 -9.16 -25.79 1.05
CA GLN A 31 -8.55 -27.11 0.98
C GLN A 31 -7.02 -27.06 0.96
N LEU A 32 -6.40 -25.89 0.78
CA LEU A 32 -4.95 -25.75 0.78
C LEU A 32 -4.37 -26.19 2.13
N LYS A 33 -3.29 -26.96 2.05
CA LYS A 33 -2.47 -27.35 3.20
C LYS A 33 -1.15 -26.60 3.12
N LEU A 34 -1.15 -25.41 3.68
CA LEU A 34 0.03 -24.58 3.83
C LEU A 34 0.82 -25.03 5.06
N ASP A 35 2.14 -25.13 4.94
CA ASP A 35 3.05 -25.42 6.04
C ASP A 35 3.29 -24.18 6.91
N ALA A 36 3.17 -22.98 6.33
CA ALA A 36 3.25 -21.69 7.00
C ALA A 36 2.74 -20.55 6.09
N VAL A 37 2.35 -19.45 6.72
CA VAL A 37 2.09 -18.15 6.10
C VAL A 37 3.03 -17.13 6.71
N PHE A 38 3.63 -16.30 5.86
CA PHE A 38 4.45 -15.16 6.25
C PHE A 38 3.74 -13.87 5.84
N ILE A 39 3.59 -12.94 6.78
CA ILE A 39 2.98 -11.64 6.58
C ILE A 39 4.03 -10.57 6.83
N SER A 40 4.32 -9.77 5.81
CA SER A 40 5.39 -8.76 5.77
C SER A 40 5.14 -7.55 6.66
N HIS A 41 3.88 -7.10 6.73
CA HIS A 41 3.44 -5.96 7.55
C HIS A 41 1.90 -5.84 7.54
N PHE A 42 1.36 -4.82 8.20
CA PHE A 42 -0.06 -4.54 8.28
C PHE A 42 -0.49 -3.45 7.29
N HIS A 43 -0.93 -3.85 6.11
CA HIS A 43 -1.74 -3.07 5.16
C HIS A 43 -2.78 -3.99 4.51
N ASP A 44 -3.87 -3.44 3.97
CA ASP A 44 -5.01 -4.21 3.41
C ASP A 44 -4.60 -5.19 2.30
N ASP A 45 -3.59 -4.83 1.51
CA ASP A 45 -3.02 -5.61 0.41
C ASP A 45 -1.97 -6.64 0.83
N HIS A 46 -1.65 -6.72 2.13
CA HIS A 46 -0.67 -7.66 2.68
C HIS A 46 -1.21 -8.52 3.83
N CYS A 47 -2.18 -8.00 4.58
CA CYS A 47 -2.74 -8.63 5.77
C CYS A 47 -4.26 -8.44 5.87
N SER A 48 -5.03 -9.27 5.17
CA SER A 48 -6.49 -9.31 5.30
C SER A 48 -6.96 -10.41 6.27
N LEU A 49 -7.71 -10.02 7.31
CA LEU A 49 -8.37 -10.99 8.21
C LEU A 49 -9.44 -11.82 7.50
N GLU A 50 -10.09 -11.26 6.48
CA GLU A 50 -11.09 -11.95 5.67
C GLU A 50 -10.42 -13.02 4.80
N SER A 51 -9.26 -12.72 4.21
CA SER A 51 -8.44 -13.68 3.48
C SER A 51 -7.93 -14.80 4.39
N LEU A 52 -7.48 -14.45 5.60
CA LEU A 52 -7.04 -15.44 6.59
C LEU A 52 -8.17 -16.37 7.05
N ASP A 53 -9.44 -15.95 6.99
CA ASP A 53 -10.58 -16.81 7.33
C ASP A 53 -10.69 -18.05 6.43
N PHE A 54 -10.16 -17.99 5.21
CA PHE A 54 -10.16 -19.14 4.31
C PHE A 54 -9.11 -20.20 4.64
N LEU A 55 -8.12 -19.91 5.50
CA LEU A 55 -7.00 -20.82 5.75
C LEU A 55 -7.25 -21.77 6.93
N ASP A 56 -6.59 -22.93 6.89
CA ASP A 56 -6.62 -23.90 7.99
C ASP A 56 -6.05 -23.27 9.27
N ARG A 57 -6.79 -23.34 10.38
CA ARG A 57 -6.42 -22.75 11.67
C ARG A 57 -5.17 -23.37 12.31
N GLN A 58 -4.77 -24.54 11.82
CA GLN A 58 -3.51 -25.18 12.19
C GLN A 58 -2.30 -24.63 11.43
N THR A 59 -2.51 -23.82 10.39
CA THR A 59 -1.42 -23.19 9.63
C THR A 59 -0.69 -22.18 10.52
N PRO A 60 0.63 -22.32 10.74
CA PRO A 60 1.40 -21.32 11.46
C PRO A 60 1.43 -19.99 10.70
N ILE A 61 1.09 -18.91 11.39
CA ILE A 61 1.18 -17.54 10.91
C ILE A 61 2.42 -16.88 11.51
N TYR A 62 3.29 -16.36 10.65
CA TYR A 62 4.45 -15.56 11.01
C TYR A 62 4.23 -14.14 10.54
N LEU A 63 4.13 -13.18 11.46
CA LEU A 63 3.79 -11.79 11.17
C LEU A 63 4.91 -10.86 11.65
N TYR A 64 5.37 -10.00 10.77
CA TYR A 64 6.20 -8.86 11.14
C TYR A 64 5.30 -7.67 11.45
N CYS A 65 5.19 -7.31 12.73
CA CYS A 65 4.35 -6.21 13.18
C CYS A 65 4.74 -5.83 14.60
N ILE A 66 4.72 -4.52 14.90
CA ILE A 66 4.96 -3.99 16.25
C ILE A 66 3.70 -4.00 17.13
N PHE A 67 2.52 -4.14 16.54
CA PHE A 67 1.24 -4.02 17.23
C PHE A 67 0.72 -5.37 17.74
N GLU A 68 0.84 -5.63 19.05
CA GLU A 68 0.33 -6.84 19.72
C GLU A 68 -1.18 -7.09 19.53
N GLN A 69 -1.94 -6.02 19.26
CA GLN A 69 -3.37 -6.08 18.97
C GLN A 69 -3.64 -6.92 17.72
N LEU A 70 -2.82 -6.77 16.66
CA LEU A 70 -3.01 -7.52 15.43
C LEU A 70 -2.78 -9.03 15.64
N PHE A 71 -1.75 -9.39 16.42
CA PHE A 71 -1.54 -10.79 16.83
C PHE A 71 -2.74 -11.34 17.61
N SER A 72 -3.33 -10.52 18.47
CA SER A 72 -4.53 -10.89 19.24
C SER A 72 -5.75 -11.09 18.34
N MET A 73 -5.91 -10.25 17.31
CA MET A 73 -6.98 -10.37 16.30
C MET A 73 -6.83 -11.66 15.48
N ILE A 74 -5.63 -11.99 15.00
CA ILE A 74 -5.38 -13.23 14.27
C ILE A 74 -5.64 -14.46 15.14
N ARG A 75 -5.23 -14.43 16.42
CA ARG A 75 -5.57 -15.52 17.37
C ARG A 75 -7.09 -15.62 17.60
N ALA A 76 -7.80 -14.49 17.61
CA ALA A 76 -9.26 -14.49 17.75
C ALA A 76 -9.99 -15.10 16.54
N LEU A 77 -9.37 -15.14 15.35
CA LEU A 77 -9.86 -15.91 14.20
C LEU A 77 -9.74 -17.43 14.40
N GLY A 78 -9.00 -17.87 15.40
CA GLY A 78 -8.83 -19.27 15.80
C GLY A 78 -7.49 -19.89 15.45
N PHE A 79 -6.52 -19.14 14.93
CA PHE A 79 -5.18 -19.67 14.65
C PHE A 79 -4.45 -20.07 15.94
N GLU A 80 -3.94 -21.31 15.99
CA GLU A 80 -3.26 -21.86 17.17
C GLU A 80 -1.81 -21.37 17.29
N HIS A 81 -1.21 -21.01 16.16
CA HIS A 81 0.22 -20.71 16.04
C HIS A 81 0.41 -19.36 15.36
N VAL A 82 0.53 -18.29 16.15
CA VAL A 82 0.76 -16.93 15.66
C VAL A 82 2.04 -16.38 16.28
N HIS A 83 3.05 -16.16 15.44
CA HIS A 83 4.43 -15.85 15.80
C HIS A 83 4.85 -14.48 15.27
N SER A 84 5.57 -13.72 16.11
CA SER A 84 6.23 -12.49 15.68
C SER A 84 7.54 -12.81 14.96
N LEU A 85 7.75 -12.18 13.80
CA LEU A 85 9.00 -12.21 13.06
C LEU A 85 9.99 -11.19 13.61
N LYS A 86 11.28 -11.53 13.53
CA LYS A 86 12.38 -10.64 13.92
C LYS A 86 13.37 -10.54 12.77
N ILE A 87 13.86 -9.33 12.53
CA ILE A 87 14.89 -9.06 11.54
C ILE A 87 16.11 -9.95 11.78
N ASP A 88 16.60 -10.54 10.69
CA ASP A 88 17.74 -11.46 10.61
C ASP A 88 17.61 -12.76 11.41
N MET A 89 16.42 -13.06 11.94
CA MET A 89 16.14 -14.33 12.62
C MET A 89 15.52 -15.33 11.63
N PRO A 90 16.23 -16.40 11.23
CA PRO A 90 15.69 -17.37 10.30
C PRO A 90 14.52 -18.17 10.90
N VAL A 91 13.50 -18.41 10.09
CA VAL A 91 12.40 -19.34 10.36
C VAL A 91 12.55 -20.53 9.41
N GLN A 92 12.69 -21.74 9.97
CA GLN A 92 12.85 -22.96 9.21
C GLN A 92 11.50 -23.68 9.03
N ILE A 93 11.06 -23.85 7.78
CA ILE A 93 9.87 -24.61 7.40
C ILE A 93 10.28 -25.76 6.49
N GLY A 94 10.47 -26.96 7.07
CA GLY A 94 10.97 -28.11 6.33
C GLY A 94 12.34 -27.83 5.71
N ALA A 95 12.44 -27.84 4.38
CA ALA A 95 13.67 -27.55 3.63
C ALA A 95 13.82 -26.06 3.21
N ILE A 96 12.88 -25.20 3.62
CA ILE A 96 12.86 -23.77 3.28
C ILE A 96 13.24 -22.97 4.51
N GLU A 97 14.20 -22.06 4.36
CA GLU A 97 14.56 -21.05 5.36
C GLU A 97 14.03 -19.69 4.90
N VAL A 98 13.28 -18.99 5.75
CA VAL A 98 12.80 -17.63 5.50
C VAL A 98 13.42 -16.69 6.51
N ILE A 99 14.10 -15.64 6.04
CA ILE A 99 14.80 -14.67 6.88
C ILE A 99 14.20 -13.28 6.62
N PRO A 100 13.50 -12.67 7.59
CA PRO A 100 13.10 -11.27 7.51
C PRO A 100 14.35 -10.40 7.44
N ARG A 101 14.42 -9.49 6.47
CA ARG A 101 15.51 -8.54 6.28
C ARG A 101 14.99 -7.13 6.48
N LYS A 102 15.90 -6.28 6.97
CA LYS A 102 15.61 -4.90 7.30
C LYS A 102 15.19 -4.13 6.04
N ALA A 103 14.01 -3.54 6.03
CA ALA A 103 13.61 -2.58 5.03
C ALA A 103 14.05 -1.15 5.42
N LEU A 104 13.90 -0.18 4.51
CA LEU A 104 14.20 1.23 4.76
C LEU A 104 13.42 1.76 5.97
N ASP A 105 12.16 1.34 6.13
CA ASP A 105 11.31 1.72 7.26
C ASP A 105 11.04 0.51 8.17
N ALA A 106 12.10 0.07 8.85
CA ALA A 106 12.08 -1.16 9.64
C ALA A 106 11.01 -1.23 10.74
N ASP A 107 10.36 -0.13 11.13
CA ASP A 107 9.25 -0.17 12.09
C ASP A 107 7.91 -0.52 11.41
N VAL A 108 7.83 -0.38 10.09
CA VAL A 108 6.64 -0.62 9.28
C VAL A 108 6.74 -1.95 8.55
N ASP A 109 7.84 -2.20 7.83
CA ASP A 109 7.92 -3.28 6.85
C ASP A 109 9.17 -4.18 6.99
N SER A 110 9.12 -5.34 6.33
CA SER A 110 10.25 -6.26 6.23
C SER A 110 10.30 -6.94 4.86
N MET A 111 11.51 -7.11 4.34
CA MET A 111 11.76 -7.91 3.15
C MET A 111 11.95 -9.39 3.55
N PHE A 112 11.82 -10.32 2.60
CA PHE A 112 12.07 -11.73 2.85
C PHE A 112 13.20 -12.29 1.99
N HIS A 113 14.25 -12.79 2.63
CA HIS A 113 15.24 -13.67 2.00
C HIS A 113 14.80 -15.11 2.20
N VAL A 114 14.42 -15.77 1.11
CA VAL A 114 14.05 -17.19 1.09
C VAL A 114 15.20 -18.04 0.54
N LYS A 115 15.63 -19.04 1.30
CA LYS A 115 16.58 -20.07 0.85
C LYS A 115 15.91 -21.41 0.73
N ALA A 116 16.03 -22.04 -0.43
CA ALA A 116 15.50 -23.38 -0.68
C ALA A 116 16.32 -24.07 -1.76
N ALA A 117 16.66 -25.35 -1.57
CA ALA A 117 17.41 -26.15 -2.55
C ALA A 117 18.73 -25.51 -3.05
N GLY A 118 19.38 -24.70 -2.21
CA GLY A 118 20.60 -23.97 -2.55
C GLY A 118 20.39 -22.70 -3.37
N LEU A 119 19.12 -22.29 -3.58
CA LEU A 119 18.75 -21.05 -4.27
C LEU A 119 18.53 -19.92 -3.26
N ASN A 120 18.78 -18.68 -3.69
CA ASN A 120 18.48 -17.47 -2.93
C ASN A 120 17.44 -16.63 -3.67
N ILE A 121 16.29 -16.40 -3.03
CA ILE A 121 15.20 -15.56 -3.54
C ILE A 121 15.03 -14.38 -2.59
N LEU A 122 14.99 -13.16 -3.12
CA LEU A 122 14.67 -11.96 -2.36
C LEU A 122 13.28 -11.48 -2.73
N ASN A 123 12.37 -11.37 -1.78
CA ASN A 123 11.12 -10.66 -1.94
C ASN A 123 11.23 -9.32 -1.22
N LEU A 124 11.31 -8.23 -1.99
CA LEU A 124 11.34 -6.88 -1.42
C LEU A 124 9.98 -6.47 -0.87
N VAL A 125 8.90 -7.18 -1.23
CA VAL A 125 7.54 -6.73 -0.94
C VAL A 125 7.37 -5.30 -1.49
N ASP A 126 6.76 -4.40 -0.75
CA ASP A 126 6.55 -2.97 -1.01
C ASP A 126 7.54 -2.09 -0.23
N SER A 127 8.72 -2.65 0.07
CA SER A 127 9.82 -2.00 0.78
C SER A 127 10.90 -1.41 -0.13
N TRP A 128 11.73 -0.54 0.45
CA TRP A 128 12.96 -0.03 -0.16
C TRP A 128 14.21 -0.54 0.55
N ILE A 129 15.33 -0.63 -0.17
CA ILE A 129 16.62 -1.06 0.38
C ILE A 129 17.43 0.18 0.77
N ASP A 130 17.79 0.33 2.04
CA ASP A 130 18.75 1.36 2.46
C ASP A 130 20.20 0.95 2.08
N PRO A 131 21.13 1.92 1.93
CA PRO A 131 22.49 1.62 1.47
C PRO A 131 23.27 0.61 2.33
N SER A 132 23.02 0.56 3.64
CA SER A 132 23.70 -0.40 4.53
C SER A 132 23.17 -1.82 4.32
N THR A 133 21.85 -1.96 4.23
CA THR A 133 21.22 -3.26 3.93
C THR A 133 21.61 -3.76 2.53
N LEU A 134 21.73 -2.87 1.54
CA LEU A 134 22.20 -3.25 0.20
C LEU A 134 23.58 -3.92 0.25
N SER A 135 24.50 -3.39 1.06
CA SER A 135 25.84 -3.95 1.20
C SER A 135 25.81 -5.36 1.77
N GLU A 136 24.87 -5.66 2.68
CA GLU A 136 24.70 -6.98 3.26
C GLU A 136 24.07 -7.95 2.25
N LEU A 137 23.02 -7.51 1.55
CA LEU A 137 22.35 -8.30 0.52
C LEU A 137 23.25 -8.63 -0.67
N ALA A 138 24.15 -7.71 -1.05
CA ALA A 138 25.16 -7.93 -2.08
C ALA A 138 26.13 -9.09 -1.72
N GLY A 139 26.30 -9.39 -0.43
CA GLY A 139 27.09 -10.52 0.04
C GLY A 139 26.52 -11.89 -0.35
N PHE A 140 25.25 -11.94 -0.77
CA PHE A 140 24.58 -13.16 -1.25
C PHE A 140 24.49 -13.25 -2.77
N ALA A 141 25.01 -12.25 -3.50
CA ALA A 141 25.00 -12.26 -4.95
C ALA A 141 25.84 -13.41 -5.54
N PRO A 142 25.47 -13.98 -6.71
CA PRO A 142 24.28 -13.65 -7.48
C PRO A 142 23.00 -14.19 -6.82
N TRP A 143 21.93 -13.40 -6.88
CA TRP A 143 20.60 -13.84 -6.48
C TRP A 143 19.94 -14.65 -7.61
N ASP A 144 19.21 -15.72 -7.27
CA ASP A 144 18.51 -16.50 -8.30
C ASP A 144 17.25 -15.78 -8.77
N MET A 145 16.52 -15.14 -7.86
CA MET A 145 15.34 -14.36 -8.20
C MET A 145 15.15 -13.21 -7.22
N VAL A 146 14.77 -12.04 -7.74
CA VAL A 146 14.39 -10.88 -6.94
C VAL A 146 12.98 -10.43 -7.35
N LEU A 147 12.05 -10.44 -6.40
CA LEU A 147 10.71 -9.86 -6.57
C LEU A 147 10.82 -8.38 -6.16
N TRP A 148 10.55 -7.48 -7.10
CA TRP A 148 10.89 -6.06 -7.01
C TRP A 148 9.65 -5.17 -7.08
N PRO A 149 9.41 -4.25 -6.12
CA PRO A 149 8.36 -3.24 -6.20
C PRO A 149 8.71 -2.25 -7.31
N PHE A 150 8.00 -2.35 -8.43
CA PHE A 150 8.40 -1.70 -9.68
C PHE A 150 7.67 -0.40 -9.99
N GLN A 151 6.83 0.09 -9.08
CA GLN A 151 6.05 1.32 -9.28
C GLN A 151 6.47 2.45 -8.37
N THR A 152 6.78 3.59 -8.97
CA THR A 152 6.83 4.88 -8.28
C THR A 152 5.41 5.43 -8.17
N MET A 153 4.72 5.20 -7.05
CA MET A 153 3.36 5.70 -6.88
C MET A 153 3.35 7.23 -6.78
N HIS A 154 2.60 7.88 -7.67
CA HIS A 154 2.47 9.35 -7.71
C HIS A 154 1.34 9.84 -6.80
N GLU A 155 1.50 9.64 -5.49
CA GLU A 155 0.48 10.03 -4.49
C GLU A 155 0.17 11.53 -4.49
N ILE A 156 1.18 12.36 -4.70
CA ILE A 156 1.01 13.83 -4.73
C ILE A 156 0.15 14.25 -5.92
N ASP A 157 0.30 13.57 -7.06
CA ASP A 157 -0.50 13.82 -8.26
C ASP A 157 -1.99 13.58 -7.98
N VAL A 158 -2.32 12.73 -7.01
CA VAL A 158 -3.71 12.42 -6.64
C VAL A 158 -4.28 13.19 -5.45
N ILE A 159 -3.44 13.56 -4.49
CA ILE A 159 -3.85 14.27 -3.26
C ILE A 159 -3.77 15.79 -3.40
N ALA A 160 -2.77 16.30 -4.13
CA ALA A 160 -2.51 17.72 -4.28
C ALA A 160 -2.19 18.09 -5.74
N PRO A 161 -3.08 17.77 -6.71
CA PRO A 161 -2.78 17.89 -8.13
C PRO A 161 -2.39 19.28 -8.63
N SER A 162 -2.89 20.36 -8.02
CA SER A 162 -2.49 21.73 -8.37
C SER A 162 -1.06 22.07 -7.97
N ARG A 163 -0.46 21.25 -7.08
CA ARG A 163 0.91 21.40 -6.56
C ARG A 163 1.84 20.30 -7.04
N ALA A 164 1.30 19.26 -7.65
CA ALA A 164 2.07 18.19 -8.26
C ALA A 164 3.02 18.76 -9.32
N VAL A 165 4.29 18.44 -9.16
CA VAL A 165 5.28 18.61 -10.22
C VAL A 165 5.27 17.30 -10.99
N SER A 166 5.17 17.35 -12.32
CA SER A 166 5.19 16.14 -13.15
C SER A 166 6.35 15.24 -12.73
N GLY A 167 6.02 14.07 -12.15
CA GLY A 167 7.01 13.10 -11.71
C GLY A 167 7.72 12.45 -12.90
N ALA A 168 8.89 11.87 -12.63
CA ALA A 168 9.59 11.05 -13.63
C ALA A 168 8.71 9.86 -14.02
N VAL A 169 8.75 9.49 -15.30
CA VAL A 169 8.07 8.29 -15.79
C VAL A 169 9.04 7.14 -15.98
N GLU A 170 10.34 7.40 -15.93
CA GLU A 170 11.42 6.41 -15.99
C GLU A 170 11.66 5.73 -14.63
N LEU A 171 12.35 4.59 -14.66
CA LEU A 171 12.79 3.94 -13.43
C LEU A 171 13.85 4.80 -12.70
N PRO A 172 13.79 4.90 -11.37
CA PRO A 172 14.84 5.55 -10.59
C PRO A 172 16.22 4.93 -10.84
N GLU A 173 17.24 5.76 -11.09
CA GLU A 173 18.62 5.30 -11.34
C GLU A 173 19.17 4.45 -10.19
N GLU A 174 18.73 4.75 -8.96
CA GLU A 174 19.10 4.02 -7.75
C GLU A 174 18.62 2.56 -7.77
N TRP A 175 17.44 2.27 -8.35
CA TRP A 175 16.95 0.88 -8.48
C TRP A 175 17.86 0.08 -9.39
N ILE A 176 18.30 0.68 -10.50
CA ILE A 176 19.25 0.06 -11.42
C ILE A 176 20.58 -0.23 -10.71
N GLY A 177 21.06 0.72 -9.90
CA GLY A 177 22.25 0.54 -9.06
C GLY A 177 22.10 -0.62 -8.06
N GLN A 178 20.97 -0.69 -7.38
CA GLN A 178 20.65 -1.74 -6.41
C GLN A 178 20.55 -3.12 -7.08
N LEU A 179 19.80 -3.25 -8.18
CA LEU A 179 19.68 -4.50 -8.92
C LEU A 179 21.03 -4.96 -9.48
N ARG A 180 21.92 -4.04 -9.91
CA ARG A 180 23.30 -4.39 -10.31
C ARG A 180 24.11 -4.97 -9.16
N ALA A 181 23.97 -4.43 -7.95
CA ALA A 181 24.65 -4.94 -6.76
C ALA A 181 24.12 -6.33 -6.35
N LEU A 182 22.80 -6.55 -6.50
CA LEU A 182 22.19 -7.86 -6.26
C LEU A 182 22.52 -8.88 -7.36
N ASN A 183 22.79 -8.43 -8.59
CA ASN A 183 23.12 -9.29 -9.74
C ASN A 183 22.16 -10.50 -9.90
N PRO A 184 20.84 -10.27 -10.05
CA PRO A 184 19.86 -11.35 -10.12
C PRO A 184 19.86 -12.06 -11.48
N ARG A 185 19.60 -13.37 -11.49
CA ARG A 185 19.29 -14.12 -12.73
C ARG A 185 17.91 -13.72 -13.26
N TYR A 186 16.92 -13.64 -12.38
CA TYR A 186 15.55 -13.24 -12.71
C TYR A 186 15.07 -12.09 -11.83
N VAL A 187 14.34 -11.15 -12.42
CA VAL A 187 13.61 -10.10 -11.68
C VAL A 187 12.13 -10.24 -11.99
N VAL A 188 11.31 -10.30 -10.96
CA VAL A 188 9.84 -10.33 -11.07
C VAL A 188 9.33 -8.95 -10.66
N PRO A 189 8.62 -8.20 -11.53
CA PRO A 189 7.88 -7.03 -11.09
C PRO A 189 6.78 -7.50 -10.14
N ASN A 190 6.85 -7.07 -8.87
CA ASN A 190 5.98 -7.54 -7.78
C ASN A 190 5.38 -6.35 -7.01
N SER A 191 4.46 -6.65 -6.09
CA SER A 191 3.97 -5.76 -5.03
C SER A 191 3.46 -4.41 -5.51
N CYS A 192 2.90 -4.31 -6.72
CA CYS A 192 2.40 -3.06 -7.25
C CYS A 192 1.32 -3.20 -8.34
N GLN A 193 0.59 -2.11 -8.53
CA GLN A 193 -0.57 -1.87 -9.40
C GLN A 193 -1.88 -2.46 -8.90
N PHE A 194 -2.79 -1.54 -8.61
CA PHE A 194 -4.19 -1.81 -8.40
C PHE A 194 -5.00 -0.76 -9.17
N VAL A 195 -6.26 -1.05 -9.38
CA VAL A 195 -7.22 -0.09 -9.92
C VAL A 195 -8.31 0.15 -8.90
N GLN A 196 -8.84 1.37 -8.89
CA GLN A 196 -10.03 1.73 -8.16
C GLN A 196 -11.28 1.51 -9.02
N GLU A 197 -12.43 2.06 -8.58
CA GLU A 197 -13.68 1.99 -9.34
C GLU A 197 -13.49 2.44 -10.80
N PRO A 198 -14.26 1.92 -11.78
CA PRO A 198 -14.03 2.21 -13.20
C PRO A 198 -14.09 3.68 -13.61
N TRP A 199 -14.76 4.53 -12.81
CA TRP A 199 -14.83 5.98 -13.05
C TRP A 199 -13.68 6.76 -12.41
N SER A 200 -12.87 6.10 -11.58
CA SER A 200 -11.79 6.72 -10.83
C SER A 200 -10.71 7.22 -11.77
N TRP A 201 -10.34 8.48 -11.60
CA TRP A 201 -9.22 9.06 -12.32
C TRP A 201 -7.86 8.56 -11.80
N TYR A 202 -7.83 7.96 -10.60
CA TYR A 202 -6.61 7.36 -10.03
C TYR A 202 -6.06 6.27 -10.95
N ASN A 203 -6.96 5.53 -11.63
CA ASN A 203 -6.69 4.49 -12.63
C ASN A 203 -5.81 4.93 -13.81
N HIS A 204 -5.58 6.24 -13.92
CA HIS A 204 -4.78 6.85 -14.96
C HIS A 204 -3.73 7.85 -14.43
N ALA A 205 -3.59 7.97 -13.11
CA ALA A 205 -2.72 8.97 -12.46
C ALA A 205 -1.73 8.38 -11.43
N LEU A 206 -2.01 7.22 -10.83
CA LEU A 206 -1.18 6.69 -9.75
C LEU A 206 0.14 6.05 -10.19
N PHE A 207 0.11 5.24 -11.26
CA PHE A 207 1.19 4.33 -11.61
C PHE A 207 1.77 4.68 -12.98
N PRO A 208 2.92 5.38 -13.05
CA PRO A 208 3.47 5.88 -14.31
C PRO A 208 4.23 4.82 -15.11
N VAL A 209 4.74 3.77 -14.46
CA VAL A 209 5.60 2.76 -15.09
C VAL A 209 4.74 1.60 -15.61
N THR A 210 4.97 1.16 -16.84
CA THR A 210 4.30 -0.05 -17.38
C THR A 210 5.15 -1.31 -17.18
N TYR A 211 4.55 -2.51 -17.24
CA TYR A 211 5.32 -3.77 -17.17
C TYR A 211 6.31 -3.85 -18.34
N ARG A 212 5.88 -3.43 -19.55
CA ARG A 212 6.75 -3.41 -20.75
C ARG A 212 7.93 -2.46 -20.57
N GLN A 213 7.68 -1.25 -20.05
CA GLN A 213 8.74 -0.28 -19.80
C GLN A 213 9.72 -0.79 -18.75
N PHE A 214 9.23 -1.32 -17.62
CA PHE A 214 10.08 -1.89 -16.59
C PHE A 214 10.98 -3.00 -17.16
N GLN A 215 10.39 -3.94 -17.91
CA GLN A 215 11.16 -4.98 -18.58
C GLN A 215 12.25 -4.39 -19.49
N GLN A 216 11.88 -3.45 -20.37
CA GLN A 216 12.81 -2.86 -21.32
C GLN A 216 13.99 -2.15 -20.63
N GLU A 217 13.72 -1.33 -19.62
CA GLU A 217 14.75 -0.57 -18.91
C GLU A 217 15.68 -1.49 -18.10
N ILE A 218 15.13 -2.48 -17.38
CA ILE A 218 15.92 -3.44 -16.60
C ILE A 218 16.79 -4.32 -17.52
N GLU A 219 16.23 -4.93 -18.56
CA GLU A 219 16.99 -5.83 -19.45
C GLU A 219 18.04 -5.07 -20.28
N THR A 220 17.81 -3.79 -20.55
CA THR A 220 18.84 -2.90 -21.15
C THR A 220 19.98 -2.63 -20.18
N ALA A 221 19.66 -2.36 -18.90
CA ALA A 221 20.65 -1.99 -17.89
C ALA A 221 21.40 -3.18 -17.27
N LEU A 222 20.82 -4.37 -17.32
CA LEU A 222 21.35 -5.65 -16.82
C LEU A 222 21.18 -6.77 -17.87
N PRO A 223 22.06 -6.86 -18.89
CA PRO A 223 21.86 -7.77 -20.04
C PRO A 223 21.86 -9.27 -19.72
N THR A 224 22.32 -9.66 -18.52
CA THR A 224 22.33 -11.06 -18.06
C THR A 224 21.12 -11.41 -17.19
N THR A 225 20.32 -10.41 -16.80
CA THR A 225 19.10 -10.56 -16.01
C THR A 225 17.91 -10.67 -16.96
N ARG A 226 16.95 -11.54 -16.63
CA ARG A 226 15.68 -11.64 -17.36
C ARG A 226 14.54 -11.13 -16.49
N VAL A 227 13.68 -10.28 -17.03
CA VAL A 227 12.46 -9.88 -16.33
C VAL A 227 11.36 -10.92 -16.61
N LEU A 228 10.69 -11.35 -15.54
CA LEU A 228 9.65 -12.37 -15.57
C LEU A 228 8.35 -11.80 -15.00
N ARG A 229 7.40 -11.51 -15.89
CA ARG A 229 6.03 -11.15 -15.48
C ARG A 229 5.29 -12.41 -15.01
N LEU A 230 4.99 -12.48 -13.71
CA LEU A 230 4.15 -13.52 -13.11
C LEU A 230 2.72 -13.01 -12.94
N ASN A 231 1.94 -13.09 -14.03
CA ASN A 231 0.51 -12.78 -13.98
C ASN A 231 -0.24 -13.72 -13.02
N PRO A 232 -1.47 -13.35 -12.59
CA PRO A 232 -2.32 -14.22 -11.78
C PRO A 232 -2.32 -15.67 -12.28
N SER A 233 -2.21 -16.61 -11.34
CA SER A 233 -2.16 -18.06 -11.57
C SER A 233 -0.88 -18.60 -12.24
N VAL A 234 -0.04 -17.77 -12.85
CA VAL A 234 1.21 -18.22 -13.49
C VAL A 234 2.14 -18.82 -12.44
N SER A 235 2.63 -20.02 -12.74
CA SER A 235 3.55 -20.77 -11.88
C SER A 235 4.76 -21.22 -12.68
N VAL A 236 5.90 -21.31 -12.00
CA VAL A 236 7.19 -21.69 -12.57
C VAL A 236 7.94 -22.61 -11.62
N VAL A 237 8.80 -23.46 -12.17
CA VAL A 237 9.82 -24.21 -11.43
C VAL A 237 11.15 -23.52 -11.66
N LEU A 238 11.74 -23.00 -10.59
CA LEU A 238 13.09 -22.44 -10.59
C LEU A 238 14.08 -23.50 -10.10
N ASP A 239 15.15 -23.72 -10.87
CA ASP A 239 16.30 -24.51 -10.44
C ASP A 239 17.63 -23.74 -10.61
N GLN A 240 18.74 -24.38 -10.29
CA GLN A 240 20.08 -23.78 -10.33
C GLN A 240 20.50 -23.28 -11.72
N THR A 241 19.83 -23.72 -12.78
CA THR A 241 20.22 -23.50 -14.18
C THR A 241 19.08 -23.02 -15.08
N SER A 242 17.84 -23.29 -14.70
CA SER A 242 16.67 -23.09 -15.55
C SER A 242 15.48 -22.48 -14.78
N LEU A 243 14.54 -21.97 -15.55
CA LEU A 243 13.23 -21.53 -15.10
C LEU A 243 12.21 -22.05 -16.10
N GLU A 244 11.41 -23.03 -15.69
CA GLU A 244 10.48 -23.73 -16.57
C GLU A 244 9.03 -23.45 -16.14
N PRO A 245 8.08 -23.33 -17.08
CA PRO A 245 6.66 -23.20 -16.75
C PRO A 245 6.15 -24.39 -15.93
N ALA A 246 5.30 -24.12 -14.93
CA ALA A 246 4.61 -25.12 -14.14
C ALA A 246 3.10 -25.09 -14.39
N ALA A 247 2.37 -26.06 -13.83
CA ALA A 247 0.91 -26.03 -13.87
C ALA A 247 0.40 -24.78 -13.11
N PRO A 248 -0.57 -24.04 -13.67
CA PRO A 248 -1.11 -22.85 -13.03
C PRO A 248 -1.81 -23.18 -11.70
N LEU A 249 -1.89 -22.19 -10.82
CA LEU A 249 -2.58 -22.32 -9.53
C LEU A 249 -4.09 -22.44 -9.77
N SER A 250 -4.65 -23.63 -9.53
CA SER A 250 -6.06 -23.94 -9.85
C SER A 250 -7.09 -23.14 -9.04
N TRP A 251 -6.66 -22.50 -7.95
CA TRP A 251 -7.49 -21.67 -7.07
C TRP A 251 -7.38 -20.17 -7.36
N VAL A 252 -6.49 -19.76 -8.28
CA VAL A 252 -6.38 -18.39 -8.80
C VAL A 252 -6.97 -18.36 -10.20
N ILE A 253 -8.00 -17.56 -10.41
CA ILE A 253 -8.78 -17.50 -11.64
C ILE A 253 -8.53 -16.14 -12.31
N PRO A 254 -7.69 -16.07 -13.36
CA PRO A 254 -7.50 -14.85 -14.13
C PRO A 254 -8.80 -14.40 -14.78
N VAL A 255 -9.11 -13.10 -14.73
CA VAL A 255 -10.33 -12.52 -15.31
C VAL A 255 -9.97 -11.58 -16.45
N GLY A 256 -10.50 -11.81 -17.64
CA GLY A 256 -10.22 -10.98 -18.81
C GLY A 256 -8.79 -11.13 -19.34
N ASP A 257 -8.31 -10.09 -20.03
CA ASP A 257 -6.94 -10.06 -20.55
C ASP A 257 -5.94 -9.87 -19.42
N GLN A 258 -4.83 -10.59 -19.50
CA GLN A 258 -3.78 -10.62 -18.48
C GLN A 258 -2.47 -9.99 -19.00
N ASP A 259 -2.29 -9.84 -20.31
CA ASP A 259 -1.14 -9.11 -20.86
C ASP A 259 -1.46 -7.61 -21.04
N VAL A 260 -1.87 -6.99 -19.93
CA VAL A 260 -2.30 -5.59 -19.88
C VAL A 260 -1.23 -4.72 -19.23
N ASP A 261 -1.18 -3.45 -19.61
CA ASP A 261 -0.36 -2.42 -18.96
C ASP A 261 -1.25 -1.33 -18.37
N TYR A 262 -0.78 -0.72 -17.29
CA TYR A 262 -1.45 0.43 -16.69
C TYR A 262 -1.44 1.63 -17.65
N GLN A 263 -2.58 2.29 -17.81
CA GLN A 263 -2.72 3.40 -18.75
C GLN A 263 -2.52 4.73 -18.03
N TYR A 264 -1.26 5.15 -17.88
CA TYR A 264 -0.93 6.43 -17.26
C TYR A 264 -1.14 7.62 -18.20
N TRP A 265 -1.82 8.66 -17.72
CA TRP A 265 -2.14 9.89 -18.45
C TRP A 265 -1.61 11.12 -17.68
N PRO A 266 -0.36 11.57 -17.94
CA PRO A 266 0.29 12.63 -17.15
C PRO A 266 -0.40 14.00 -17.21
N ASN A 267 -1.27 14.23 -18.20
CA ASN A 267 -2.00 15.47 -18.39
C ASN A 267 -3.49 15.33 -18.03
N LEU A 268 -3.88 14.25 -17.35
CA LEU A 268 -5.25 14.06 -16.88
C LEU A 268 -5.62 15.19 -15.93
N LYS A 269 -6.81 15.76 -16.11
CA LYS A 269 -7.35 16.77 -15.21
C LYS A 269 -8.15 16.09 -14.10
N PRO A 270 -7.74 16.20 -12.83
CA PRO A 270 -8.45 15.57 -11.73
C PRO A 270 -9.83 16.21 -11.51
N PRO A 271 -10.91 15.42 -11.36
CA PRO A 271 -12.25 15.91 -11.07
C PRO A 271 -12.30 16.52 -9.66
N ALA A 272 -13.11 17.56 -9.48
CA ALA A 272 -13.24 18.24 -8.18
C ALA A 272 -13.79 17.30 -7.10
N THR A 273 -13.44 17.51 -5.83
CA THR A 273 -13.93 16.66 -4.72
C THR A 273 -15.46 16.60 -4.66
N ALA A 274 -16.15 17.71 -4.99
CA ALA A 274 -17.61 17.77 -5.10
C ALA A 274 -18.17 16.80 -6.17
N GLU A 275 -17.49 16.68 -7.33
CA GLU A 275 -17.90 15.78 -8.41
C GLU A 275 -17.66 14.32 -8.02
N ILE A 276 -16.55 14.05 -7.30
CA ILE A 276 -16.24 12.73 -6.76
C ILE A 276 -17.29 12.34 -5.71
N ALA A 277 -17.70 13.24 -4.83
CA ALA A 277 -18.71 12.98 -3.81
C ALA A 277 -20.05 12.51 -4.39
N GLY A 278 -20.41 13.04 -5.57
CA GLY A 278 -21.60 12.61 -6.32
C GLY A 278 -21.57 11.17 -6.85
N ARG A 279 -20.41 10.50 -6.80
CA ARG A 279 -20.26 9.07 -7.20
C ARG A 279 -20.66 8.09 -6.11
N PHE A 280 -20.72 8.52 -4.84
CA PHE A 280 -21.08 7.67 -3.72
C PHE A 280 -22.57 7.76 -3.40
N ALA A 281 -23.13 6.70 -2.82
CA ALA A 281 -24.52 6.74 -2.34
C ALA A 281 -24.70 7.84 -1.28
N PRO A 282 -25.85 8.55 -1.27
CA PRO A 282 -26.13 9.51 -0.21
C PRO A 282 -26.25 8.79 1.14
N LEU A 283 -25.71 9.40 2.18
CA LEU A 283 -25.85 8.92 3.56
C LEU A 283 -27.27 9.14 4.07
N SER A 284 -27.71 8.28 5.00
CA SER A 284 -28.90 8.55 5.80
C SER A 284 -28.69 9.76 6.71
N VAL A 285 -29.77 10.26 7.31
CA VAL A 285 -29.71 11.35 8.28
C VAL A 285 -28.86 10.95 9.49
N GLU A 286 -29.03 9.73 9.98
CA GLU A 286 -28.30 9.20 11.14
C GLU A 286 -26.81 9.06 10.85
N GLN A 287 -26.46 8.57 9.66
CA GLN A 287 -25.07 8.45 9.21
C GLN A 287 -24.42 9.83 9.04
N THR A 288 -25.15 10.78 8.49
CA THR A 288 -24.70 12.18 8.36
C THR A 288 -24.45 12.80 9.73
N GLU A 289 -25.39 12.65 10.67
CA GLU A 289 -25.23 13.16 12.04
C GLU A 289 -24.05 12.52 12.78
N LEU A 290 -23.75 11.23 12.53
CA LEU A 290 -22.57 10.58 13.08
C LEU A 290 -21.28 11.28 12.63
N VAL A 291 -21.14 11.53 11.32
CA VAL A 291 -19.96 12.23 10.76
C VAL A 291 -19.88 13.65 11.31
N MET A 292 -20.98 14.40 11.29
CA MET A 292 -20.99 15.78 11.79
C MET A 292 -20.65 15.85 13.28
N LYS A 293 -21.15 14.92 14.09
CA LYS A 293 -20.78 14.82 15.51
C LYS A 293 -19.30 14.50 15.68
N PHE A 294 -18.75 13.58 14.88
CA PHE A 294 -17.33 13.27 14.91
C PHE A 294 -16.50 14.52 14.60
N CYS A 295 -16.75 15.23 13.51
CA CYS A 295 -16.02 16.47 13.20
C CYS A 295 -16.11 17.50 14.33
N ARG A 296 -17.29 17.70 14.93
CA ARG A 296 -17.46 18.70 16.00
C ARG A 296 -16.74 18.35 17.30
N THR A 297 -16.69 17.07 17.66
CA THR A 297 -16.29 16.63 19.02
C THR A 297 -15.32 15.46 19.01
N GLY A 298 -15.59 14.42 18.24
CA GLY A 298 -14.75 13.22 18.17
C GLY A 298 -13.38 13.45 17.55
N LEU A 299 -13.25 14.29 16.52
CA LEU A 299 -11.97 14.61 15.89
C LEU A 299 -11.07 15.40 16.86
N PRO A 300 -11.54 16.48 17.53
CA PRO A 300 -10.75 17.14 18.55
C PRO A 300 -10.37 16.25 19.75
N GLU A 301 -11.21 15.29 20.12
CA GLU A 301 -10.87 14.28 21.13
C GLU A 301 -9.77 13.36 20.64
N LYS A 302 -9.94 12.76 19.45
CA LYS A 302 -8.99 11.81 18.90
C LYS A 302 -7.62 12.42 18.67
N TYR A 303 -7.56 13.67 18.19
CA TYR A 303 -6.30 14.39 17.97
C TYR A 303 -5.51 14.57 19.27
N ARG A 304 -6.19 14.88 20.39
CA ARG A 304 -5.53 15.04 21.70
C ARG A 304 -5.01 13.73 22.28
N ASP A 305 -5.54 12.60 21.80
CA ASP A 305 -5.05 11.27 22.14
C ASP A 305 -3.86 10.84 21.25
N MET A 306 -3.53 11.62 20.20
CA MET A 306 -2.38 11.33 19.33
C MET A 306 -1.09 11.92 19.90
N GLU A 307 -0.01 11.17 19.82
CA GLU A 307 1.34 11.68 20.07
C GLU A 307 1.88 12.32 18.78
N LEU A 308 2.17 13.62 18.81
CA LEU A 308 2.75 14.29 17.66
C LEU A 308 4.28 14.08 17.59
N PRO A 309 4.82 13.68 16.43
CA PRO A 309 6.26 13.60 16.20
C PRO A 309 6.98 14.92 16.50
N ASP A 310 8.28 14.81 16.77
CA ASP A 310 9.11 15.97 17.16
C ASP A 310 9.18 17.07 16.10
N ASP A 311 9.01 16.69 14.85
CA ASP A 311 9.04 17.51 13.64
C ASP A 311 7.65 17.76 13.03
N SER A 312 6.57 17.49 13.78
CA SER A 312 5.20 17.68 13.29
C SER A 312 4.92 19.12 12.86
N PHE A 313 4.32 19.27 11.68
CA PHE A 313 3.90 20.56 11.11
C PHE A 313 2.94 21.35 12.02
N PHE A 314 2.17 20.62 12.84
CA PHE A 314 1.16 21.19 13.75
C PHE A 314 1.73 21.59 15.13
N ARG A 315 3.06 21.48 15.35
CA ARG A 315 3.71 21.98 16.58
C ARG A 315 3.59 23.48 16.81
N GLN A 316 3.28 24.23 15.75
CA GLN A 316 3.02 25.66 15.84
C GLN A 316 1.52 25.90 15.67
N PRO A 317 1.02 27.07 16.10
CA PRO A 317 -0.34 27.47 15.78
C PRO A 317 -0.61 27.40 14.27
N ARG A 318 -1.61 26.61 13.88
CA ARG A 318 -2.10 26.48 12.50
C ARG A 318 -3.61 26.63 12.47
N LEU A 319 -4.11 27.18 11.37
CA LEU A 319 -5.51 27.09 11.01
C LEU A 319 -5.68 26.00 9.95
N TRP A 320 -6.44 24.97 10.30
CA TRP A 320 -6.81 23.86 9.43
C TRP A 320 -8.28 23.98 9.02
N GLN A 321 -8.57 23.94 7.72
CA GLN A 321 -9.93 23.74 7.22
C GLN A 321 -10.14 22.29 6.74
N LEU A 322 -11.15 21.62 7.31
CA LEU A 322 -11.71 20.38 6.76
C LEU A 322 -13.01 20.71 6.00
N THR A 323 -13.07 20.35 4.73
CA THR A 323 -14.26 20.46 3.90
C THR A 323 -14.84 19.07 3.63
N LEU A 324 -16.10 18.87 4.00
CA LEU A 324 -16.87 17.67 3.69
C LEU A 324 -17.85 17.95 2.56
N TYR A 325 -17.82 17.13 1.51
CA TYR A 325 -18.74 17.24 0.38
C TYR A 325 -19.86 16.20 0.46
N GLY A 326 -21.11 16.66 0.45
CA GLY A 326 -22.29 15.81 0.32
C GLY A 326 -22.44 15.23 -1.10
N ASN A 327 -23.35 14.27 -1.27
CA ASN A 327 -23.61 13.64 -2.57
C ASN A 327 -24.09 14.65 -3.64
N ALA A 328 -24.76 15.74 -3.24
CA ALA A 328 -25.18 16.79 -4.16
C ALA A 328 -24.05 17.79 -4.49
N GLY A 329 -22.84 17.59 -3.93
CA GLY A 329 -21.70 18.49 -4.06
C GLY A 329 -21.73 19.69 -3.10
N ASP A 330 -22.69 19.73 -2.17
CA ASP A 330 -22.75 20.75 -1.12
C ASP A 330 -21.57 20.60 -0.15
N ALA A 331 -20.93 21.71 0.18
CA ALA A 331 -19.76 21.74 1.05
C ALA A 331 -20.14 22.15 2.48
N THR A 332 -19.63 21.42 3.46
CA THR A 332 -19.65 21.80 4.88
C THR A 332 -18.21 22.02 5.34
N HIS A 333 -17.94 23.20 5.92
CA HIS A 333 -16.61 23.59 6.35
C HIS A 333 -16.48 23.56 7.87
N PHE A 334 -15.40 22.94 8.34
CA PHE A 334 -14.95 22.98 9.73
C PHE A 334 -13.59 23.65 9.79
N HIS A 335 -13.42 24.57 10.72
CA HIS A 335 -12.15 25.24 10.97
C HIS A 335 -11.62 24.81 12.32
N TYR A 336 -10.40 24.29 12.35
CA TYR A 336 -9.72 23.90 13.57
C TYR A 336 -8.48 24.75 13.76
N ARG A 337 -8.27 25.23 14.98
CA ARG A 337 -6.99 25.78 15.38
C ARG A 337 -6.21 24.68 16.10
N THR A 338 -5.03 24.36 15.59
CA THR A 338 -4.11 23.41 16.23
C THR A 338 -2.93 24.17 16.82
N ASP A 339 -2.41 23.72 17.96
CA ASP A 339 -1.15 24.20 18.55
C ASP A 339 -0.51 23.09 19.38
N GLY A 340 0.48 22.41 18.81
CA GLY A 340 1.00 21.16 19.37
C GLY A 340 -0.13 20.14 19.50
N ASP A 341 -0.21 19.47 20.66
CA ASP A 341 -1.21 18.43 20.92
C ASP A 341 -2.62 18.99 21.20
N SER A 342 -2.81 20.31 21.06
CA SER A 342 -4.11 20.96 21.25
C SER A 342 -4.80 21.21 19.91
N ILE A 343 -6.12 21.04 19.91
CA ILE A 343 -6.98 21.38 18.79
C ILE A 343 -8.33 21.89 19.30
N GLU A 344 -8.84 22.95 18.68
CA GLU A 344 -10.17 23.48 18.96
C GLU A 344 -10.93 23.76 17.67
N LEU A 345 -12.22 23.43 17.66
CA LEU A 345 -13.12 23.87 16.60
C LEU A 345 -13.39 25.37 16.78
N VAL A 346 -13.05 26.17 15.77
CA VAL A 346 -13.29 27.61 15.74
C VAL A 346 -14.44 27.95 14.79
N GLY A 347 -15.07 29.10 15.03
CA GLY A 347 -16.07 29.64 14.10
C GLY A 347 -15.44 30.05 12.76
N PRO A 348 -16.27 30.42 11.78
CA PRO A 348 -15.79 31.01 10.52
C PRO A 348 -14.83 32.18 10.82
N THR A 349 -13.70 32.21 10.12
CA THR A 349 -12.63 33.20 10.30
C THR A 349 -12.01 33.55 8.95
N ASP A 350 -11.50 34.78 8.83
CA ASP A 350 -10.74 35.26 7.67
C ASP A 350 -9.22 35.11 7.87
N GLU A 351 -8.80 34.44 8.95
CA GLU A 351 -7.41 34.09 9.18
C GLU A 351 -6.86 33.22 8.03
N PRO A 352 -5.58 33.40 7.64
CA PRO A 352 -5.00 32.63 6.56
C PRO A 352 -4.92 31.15 6.93
N LEU A 353 -5.45 30.29 6.04
CA LEU A 353 -5.34 28.84 6.18
C LEU A 353 -3.87 28.41 6.09
N SER A 354 -3.51 27.42 6.90
CA SER A 354 -2.18 26.77 6.84
C SER A 354 -2.28 25.31 6.39
N TRP A 355 -3.47 24.72 6.48
CA TRP A 355 -3.74 23.36 6.05
C TRP A 355 -5.18 23.24 5.54
N THR A 356 -5.38 22.48 4.46
CA THR A 356 -6.73 22.11 3.99
C THR A 356 -6.83 20.62 3.78
N THR A 357 -8.01 20.09 4.06
CA THR A 357 -8.38 18.72 3.74
C THR A 357 -9.77 18.71 3.15
N GLU A 358 -9.95 18.03 2.02
CA GLU A 358 -11.25 17.83 1.38
C GLU A 358 -11.53 16.34 1.24
N VAL A 359 -12.74 15.92 1.57
CA VAL A 359 -13.18 14.54 1.43
C VAL A 359 -14.69 14.47 1.24
N SER A 360 -15.20 13.42 0.61
CA SER A 360 -16.64 13.18 0.59
C SER A 360 -17.15 12.77 1.97
N LEU A 361 -18.37 13.19 2.29
CA LEU A 361 -19.06 12.80 3.52
C LEU A 361 -19.20 11.27 3.63
N ALA A 362 -19.47 10.61 2.49
CA ALA A 362 -19.63 9.16 2.40
C ALA A 362 -18.34 8.41 2.76
N LYS A 363 -17.18 8.84 2.24
CA LYS A 363 -15.88 8.24 2.57
C LYS A 363 -15.48 8.50 4.03
N CYS A 364 -15.79 9.68 4.56
CA CYS A 364 -15.58 9.97 5.98
C CYS A 364 -16.43 9.04 6.88
N TYR A 365 -17.69 8.80 6.54
CA TYR A 365 -18.52 7.80 7.23
C TYR A 365 -17.94 6.39 7.12
N ALA A 366 -17.49 5.98 5.92
CA ALA A 366 -16.90 4.67 5.72
C ALA A 366 -15.65 4.46 6.58
N ALA A 367 -14.77 5.45 6.69
CA ALA A 367 -13.61 5.40 7.58
C ALA A 367 -14.02 5.26 9.05
N LEU A 368 -15.05 6.00 9.49
CA LEU A 368 -15.50 5.98 10.87
C LEU A 368 -16.23 4.71 11.28
N ALA A 369 -17.01 4.10 10.38
CA ALA A 369 -17.98 3.08 10.73
C ALA A 369 -17.78 1.74 10.02
N LEU A 370 -17.06 1.71 8.90
CA LEU A 370 -16.96 0.56 8.01
C LEU A 370 -15.52 0.07 7.80
N GLY A 371 -14.53 0.71 8.43
CA GLY A 371 -13.12 0.34 8.31
C GLY A 371 -12.51 0.66 6.94
N GLU A 372 -12.90 1.77 6.33
CA GLU A 372 -12.24 2.28 5.11
C GLU A 372 -10.77 2.61 5.41
N SER A 373 -9.85 2.08 4.61
CA SER A 373 -8.42 2.40 4.71
C SER A 373 -8.06 3.65 3.91
N LEU A 374 -6.90 4.22 4.21
CA LEU A 374 -6.45 5.45 3.57
C LEU A 374 -6.23 5.29 2.05
N THR A 375 -5.75 4.13 1.60
CA THR A 375 -5.54 3.78 0.18
C THR A 375 -6.86 3.79 -0.61
N SER A 376 -7.98 3.56 0.08
CA SER A 376 -9.33 3.56 -0.50
C SER A 376 -10.05 4.94 -0.44
N MET A 377 -9.41 5.94 0.15
CA MET A 377 -9.96 7.29 0.32
C MET A 377 -9.67 8.18 -0.90
N TYR A 378 -10.68 8.96 -1.30
CA TYR A 378 -10.50 10.09 -2.20
C TYR A 378 -10.38 11.37 -1.36
N VAL A 379 -9.15 11.78 -1.10
CA VAL A 379 -8.83 12.95 -0.28
C VAL A 379 -8.04 13.97 -1.08
N ARG A 380 -8.30 15.26 -0.86
CA ARG A 380 -7.37 16.33 -1.25
C ARG A 380 -6.75 16.94 -0.02
N ILE A 381 -5.44 17.14 -0.05
CA ILE A 381 -4.71 17.76 1.04
C ILE A 381 -3.92 18.92 0.46
N ASN A 382 -4.17 20.12 0.98
CA ASN A 382 -3.43 21.32 0.59
C ASN A 382 -3.42 21.58 -0.92
N ASP A 383 -4.49 21.22 -1.63
CA ASP A 383 -4.59 21.36 -3.08
C ASP A 383 -4.91 22.80 -3.52
N HIS A 384 -4.08 23.73 -3.08
CA HIS A 384 -4.09 25.15 -3.46
C HIS A 384 -2.75 25.78 -3.05
N THR A 385 -2.45 26.95 -3.61
CA THR A 385 -1.26 27.72 -3.25
C THR A 385 -1.54 28.60 -2.03
N PHE A 386 -0.81 28.37 -0.92
CA PHE A 386 -0.80 29.27 0.23
C PHE A 386 0.07 30.51 -0.06
N ASP A 387 -0.23 31.64 0.57
CA ASP A 387 0.60 32.84 0.49
C ASP A 387 2.04 32.57 1.00
N ALA A 388 3.02 33.34 0.50
CA ALA A 388 4.47 33.09 0.60
C ALA A 388 5.06 32.87 2.01
N ASN A 389 4.32 33.19 3.08
CA ASN A 389 4.73 32.98 4.48
C ASN A 389 4.19 31.67 5.10
N GLY A 390 3.39 30.90 4.37
CA GLY A 390 2.65 29.74 4.88
C GLY A 390 3.12 28.37 4.38
N MET A 391 4.21 28.28 3.61
CA MET A 391 4.65 27.06 2.92
C MET A 391 4.73 25.84 3.85
N PRO A 392 3.85 24.83 3.71
CA PRO A 392 4.23 23.47 4.04
C PRO A 392 5.04 22.95 2.84
N SER A 393 6.29 22.55 3.06
CA SER A 393 6.80 21.42 2.26
C SER A 393 5.76 20.32 2.44
N LEU A 394 5.10 19.87 1.36
CA LEU A 394 4.32 18.65 1.44
C LEU A 394 5.30 17.58 1.96
N PRO A 395 5.08 16.99 3.15
CA PRO A 395 5.89 15.85 3.51
C PRO A 395 5.63 14.81 2.41
N LEU A 396 6.68 14.40 1.72
CA LEU A 396 6.67 13.40 0.64
C LEU A 396 6.27 11.99 1.14
N ARG A 397 5.69 11.88 2.34
CA ARG A 397 5.32 10.64 3.04
C ARG A 397 4.02 10.84 3.82
N ILE A 398 2.90 11.12 3.14
CA ILE A 398 1.59 11.21 3.83
C ILE A 398 0.90 9.85 3.89
N LEU A 399 1.13 8.95 2.92
CA LEU A 399 0.40 7.67 2.87
C LEU A 399 1.24 6.44 3.23
N SER A 400 2.57 6.50 3.21
CA SER A 400 3.40 5.33 3.49
C SER A 400 3.62 5.02 4.98
N THR A 401 3.09 5.82 5.91
CA THR A 401 3.43 5.72 7.35
C THR A 401 2.28 6.03 8.33
N ILE A 402 1.01 5.99 7.92
CA ILE A 402 -0.10 6.15 8.87
C ILE A 402 -0.88 4.82 8.96
N PRO A 403 -0.70 4.04 10.05
CA PRO A 403 -1.45 2.80 10.29
C PRO A 403 -2.94 3.00 10.55
#